data_AF-A0A7W2CFK0-F1
#
_entry.id   AF-A0A7W2CFK0-F1
#
_cell.length_a   1.000
_cell.length_b   1.000
_cell.length_c   1.000
_cell.angle_alpha   90.00
_cell.angle_beta   90.00
_cell.angle_gamma   90.00
#
_symmetry.space_group_name_H-M   'P 1'
#
loop_
_entity.id
_entity.type
_entity.pdbx_description
1 polymer ?
#
loop_
_entity_poly.entity_id
_entity_poly.type
_entity_poly.pdbx_seq_one_letter_code
_entity_poly.pdbx_strand_id
1 'polypeptide(L)'
;KINSAYNLDSSPQTRAARLIETVENHLDIGLQHFVEVDLDGFRRLVDAVGGVSMCFNRPTRDRTVQDSGDPTQGGTGFRAGKGWTHLDGDAALAFVRSRRLLTQQSDGQWVRLGVWNDLERNSRQQRFIFEALDQALGRAASNPRTLQRLLDIVASDFRTSNTLSVFDDGLELARRFKSLNVDTDLERYALQLVDVSVDGKAGLEIVESEHNERVIDIFRGIEWTDVTEGRVEVEVQGPSPLSLASRLRGAGFKATQEETDVYPETRIRYGVGGDQAAVLLAARLRENVEMIPDPSLSGNKVILELGSKPPSVTMGYKSVEPPEPIANNAAQKTPPPPRTLGVCG
;
A
#
# COMPACT_ATOMS: atom_id res chain seq x y z
N LYS A 1 12.94 -5.70 12.37
CA LYS A 1 11.54 -6.16 12.18
C LYS A 1 10.61 -5.13 12.79
N ILE A 2 9.53 -4.74 12.09
CA ILE A 2 8.59 -3.71 12.57
C ILE A 2 7.97 -4.04 13.94
N ASN A 3 7.67 -5.32 14.20
CA ASN A 3 7.12 -5.76 15.49
C ASN A 3 8.06 -5.53 16.68
N SER A 4 9.37 -5.37 16.45
CA SER A 4 10.32 -5.03 17.51
C SER A 4 10.13 -3.60 18.00
N ALA A 5 9.79 -2.66 17.11
CA ALA A 5 9.55 -1.26 17.51
C ALA A 5 8.49 -1.16 18.61
N TYR A 6 7.41 -1.93 18.50
CA TYR A 6 6.37 -1.96 19.52
C TYR A 6 6.82 -2.62 20.84
N ASN A 7 7.74 -3.59 20.81
CA ASN A 7 8.08 -4.38 22.01
C ASN A 7 9.30 -3.86 22.79
N LEU A 8 9.97 -2.81 22.29
CA LEU A 8 11.15 -2.23 22.95
C LEU A 8 10.81 -1.37 24.16
N ASP A 9 9.59 -0.86 24.23
CA ASP A 9 9.14 0.00 25.32
C ASP A 9 8.26 -0.72 26.33
N SER A 10 8.24 -0.20 27.56
CA SER A 10 7.48 -0.80 28.67
C SER A 10 6.08 -0.21 28.87
N SER A 11 5.84 1.06 28.49
CA SER A 11 4.52 1.69 28.62
C SER A 11 3.75 1.65 27.30
N PRO A 12 2.42 1.44 27.32
CA PRO A 12 1.61 1.40 26.10
C PRO A 12 1.77 2.64 25.21
N GLN A 13 1.87 3.84 25.81
CA GLN A 13 2.00 5.10 25.07
C GLN A 13 3.34 5.19 24.34
N THR A 14 4.44 4.80 24.98
CA THR A 14 5.76 4.87 24.35
C THR A 14 5.93 3.80 23.26
N ARG A 15 5.28 2.64 23.41
CA ARG A 15 5.22 1.61 22.35
C ARG A 15 4.55 2.11 21.07
N ALA A 16 3.38 2.74 21.21
CA ALA A 16 2.65 3.31 20.09
C ALA A 16 3.47 4.42 19.40
N ALA A 17 4.03 5.36 20.17
CA ALA A 17 4.85 6.43 19.65
C ALA A 17 6.07 5.92 18.86
N ARG A 18 6.79 4.92 19.40
CA ARG A 18 7.95 4.34 18.71
C ARG A 18 7.55 3.62 17.42
N LEU A 19 6.42 2.91 17.43
CA LEU A 19 5.93 2.24 16.22
C LEU A 19 5.56 3.27 15.14
N ILE A 20 4.85 4.34 15.51
CA ILE A 20 4.51 5.46 14.62
C ILE A 20 5.79 6.04 14.02
N GLU A 21 6.72 6.48 14.86
CA GLU A 21 8.00 7.07 14.43
C GLU A 21 8.79 6.12 13.51
N THR A 22 8.79 4.82 13.81
CA THR A 22 9.46 3.83 12.97
C THR A 22 8.82 3.74 11.58
N VAL A 23 7.49 3.78 11.49
CA VAL A 23 6.77 3.71 10.21
C VAL A 23 6.92 5.01 9.43
N GLU A 24 6.73 6.16 10.09
CA GLU A 24 6.89 7.48 9.47
C GLU A 24 8.30 7.66 8.92
N ASN A 25 9.34 7.34 9.69
CA ASN A 25 10.73 7.47 9.22
C ASN A 25 11.09 6.46 8.13
N HIS A 26 10.54 5.25 8.17
CA HIS A 26 10.89 4.21 7.20
C HIS A 26 10.18 4.39 5.87
N LEU A 27 8.95 4.90 5.87
CA LEU A 27 8.13 5.10 4.67
C LEU A 27 8.07 6.56 4.23
N ASP A 28 8.57 7.50 5.03
CA ASP A 28 8.44 8.95 4.81
C ASP A 28 6.97 9.34 4.55
N ILE A 29 6.09 8.93 5.47
CA ILE A 29 4.66 9.23 5.44
C ILE A 29 4.26 9.88 6.76
N GLY A 30 3.22 10.73 6.73
CA GLY A 30 2.63 11.27 7.96
C GLY A 30 1.49 10.38 8.44
N LEU A 31 1.56 9.92 9.70
CA LEU A 31 0.47 9.19 10.35
C LEU A 31 -0.27 10.13 11.31
N GLN A 32 -1.51 10.47 10.99
CA GLN A 32 -2.29 11.43 11.78
C GLN A 32 -2.87 10.78 13.05
N HIS A 33 -3.30 9.52 12.92
CA HIS A 33 -3.99 8.79 13.99
C HIS A 33 -3.48 7.36 14.12
N PHE A 34 -3.48 6.86 15.35
CA PHE A 34 -3.09 5.49 15.66
C PHE A 34 -4.13 4.83 16.56
N VAL A 35 -4.34 3.54 16.29
CA VAL A 35 -5.45 2.75 16.80
C VAL A 35 -4.90 1.35 17.09
N GLU A 36 -4.84 0.97 18.36
CA GLU A 36 -4.43 -0.38 18.80
C GLU A 36 -5.60 -1.10 19.46
N VAL A 37 -5.78 -2.37 19.07
CA VAL A 37 -6.81 -3.27 19.59
C VAL A 37 -6.14 -4.55 20.08
N ASP A 38 -6.45 -4.95 21.31
CA ASP A 38 -6.05 -6.25 21.81
C ASP A 38 -7.02 -7.37 21.36
N LEU A 39 -6.71 -8.61 21.72
CA LEU A 39 -7.49 -9.77 21.27
C LEU A 39 -8.93 -9.76 21.80
N ASP A 40 -9.14 -9.19 22.99
CA ASP A 40 -10.41 -9.18 23.67
C ASP A 40 -11.30 -8.05 23.12
N GLY A 41 -10.72 -6.87 22.91
CA GLY A 41 -11.33 -5.77 22.17
C GLY A 41 -11.72 -6.17 20.75
N PHE A 42 -10.88 -6.94 20.05
CA PHE A 42 -11.22 -7.46 18.71
C PHE A 42 -12.47 -8.33 18.73
N ARG A 43 -12.58 -9.26 19.68
CA ARG A 43 -13.77 -10.13 19.82
C ARG A 43 -15.02 -9.29 20.07
N ARG A 44 -14.96 -8.39 21.05
CA ARG A 44 -16.07 -7.50 21.40
C ARG A 44 -16.52 -6.64 20.22
N LEU A 45 -15.57 -6.12 19.44
CA LEU A 45 -15.87 -5.34 18.24
C LEU A 45 -16.66 -6.18 17.21
N VAL A 46 -16.21 -7.40 16.93
CA VAL A 46 -16.90 -8.32 16.02
C VAL A 46 -18.30 -8.66 16.54
N ASP A 47 -18.45 -8.96 17.82
CA ASP A 47 -19.76 -9.27 18.40
C ASP A 47 -20.70 -8.06 18.38
N ALA A 48 -20.17 -6.85 18.56
CA ALA A 48 -20.96 -5.63 18.54
C ALA A 48 -21.49 -5.24 17.16
N VAL A 49 -20.74 -5.52 16.09
CA VAL A 49 -21.24 -5.42 14.71
C VAL A 49 -22.23 -6.56 14.35
N GLY A 50 -22.46 -7.49 15.28
CA GLY A 50 -23.34 -8.65 15.10
C GLY A 50 -22.70 -9.78 14.32
N GLY A 51 -21.36 -9.93 14.40
CA GLY A 51 -20.56 -10.91 13.68
C GLY A 51 -20.27 -10.53 12.22
N VAL A 52 -19.36 -11.26 11.60
CA VAL A 52 -18.91 -11.04 10.21
C VAL A 52 -19.13 -12.30 9.40
N SER A 53 -19.88 -12.18 8.31
CA SER A 53 -20.07 -13.31 7.39
C SER A 53 -18.90 -13.35 6.41
N MET A 54 -18.26 -14.52 6.29
CA MET A 54 -17.16 -14.77 5.36
C MET A 54 -17.54 -15.92 4.43
N CYS A 55 -17.28 -15.77 3.14
CA CYS A 55 -17.54 -16.84 2.17
C CYS A 55 -16.27 -17.66 1.92
N PHE A 56 -16.35 -18.98 2.07
CA PHE A 56 -15.23 -19.90 1.86
C PHE A 56 -15.47 -20.77 0.62
N ASN A 57 -14.47 -20.88 -0.26
CA ASN A 57 -14.59 -21.67 -1.50
C ASN A 57 -14.79 -23.16 -1.22
N ARG A 58 -14.31 -23.64 -0.07
CA ARG A 58 -14.27 -25.05 0.35
C ARG A 58 -14.28 -25.12 1.88
N PRO A 59 -14.65 -26.27 2.48
CA PRO A 59 -14.51 -26.46 3.92
C PRO A 59 -13.08 -26.14 4.35
N THR A 60 -12.95 -25.31 5.38
CA THR A 60 -11.67 -24.72 5.81
C THR A 60 -11.53 -24.85 7.31
N ARG A 61 -10.38 -25.29 7.81
CA ARG A 61 -10.10 -25.37 9.25
C ARG A 61 -8.66 -25.04 9.54
N ASP A 62 -8.38 -24.62 10.77
CA ASP A 62 -7.00 -24.59 11.23
C ASP A 62 -6.49 -26.02 11.47
N ARG A 63 -5.17 -26.16 11.36
CA ARG A 63 -4.45 -27.38 11.69
C ARG A 63 -4.74 -27.78 13.14
N THR A 64 -4.94 -29.07 13.40
CA THR A 64 -5.06 -29.61 14.76
C THR A 64 -3.73 -30.17 15.26
N VAL A 65 -3.71 -30.60 16.53
CA VAL A 65 -2.60 -31.37 17.12
C VAL A 65 -2.38 -32.70 16.39
N GLN A 66 -3.43 -33.32 15.88
CA GLN A 66 -3.30 -34.57 15.13
C GLN A 66 -2.60 -34.34 13.78
N ASP A 67 -2.94 -33.25 13.09
CA ASP A 67 -2.28 -32.89 11.84
C ASP A 67 -0.81 -32.44 12.06
N SER A 68 -0.44 -32.01 13.28
CA SER A 68 0.92 -31.57 13.61
C SER A 68 1.86 -32.71 13.98
N GLY A 69 1.33 -33.78 14.59
CA GLY A 69 2.13 -34.78 15.28
C GLY A 69 2.82 -34.27 16.56
N ASP A 70 2.51 -33.03 16.99
CA ASP A 70 3.13 -32.36 18.14
C ASP A 70 2.03 -31.79 19.07
N PRO A 71 1.91 -32.30 20.31
CA PRO A 71 0.89 -31.88 21.28
C PRO A 71 0.98 -30.42 21.68
N THR A 72 2.12 -29.76 21.46
CA THR A 72 2.32 -28.34 21.75
C THR A 72 1.95 -27.43 20.58
N GLN A 73 1.65 -28.00 19.41
CA GLN A 73 1.38 -27.26 18.18
C GLN A 73 -0.02 -27.52 17.62
N GLY A 74 -1.03 -27.22 18.44
CA GLY A 74 -2.40 -27.03 17.99
C GLY A 74 -2.58 -25.70 17.23
N GLY A 75 -3.57 -25.66 16.33
CA GLY A 75 -4.04 -24.42 15.72
C GLY A 75 -5.02 -23.68 16.61
N THR A 76 -5.62 -22.64 16.06
CA THR A 76 -6.61 -21.77 16.72
C THR A 76 -7.97 -22.43 16.99
N GLY A 77 -8.20 -23.63 16.44
CA GLY A 77 -9.50 -24.31 16.48
C GLY A 77 -10.50 -23.82 15.43
N PHE A 78 -10.12 -22.86 14.56
CA PHE A 78 -11.00 -22.34 13.52
C PHE A 78 -11.56 -23.45 12.60
N ARG A 79 -12.84 -23.37 12.27
CA ARG A 79 -13.54 -24.25 11.32
C ARG A 79 -14.65 -23.48 10.60
N ALA A 80 -14.77 -23.68 9.30
CA ALA A 80 -15.82 -23.14 8.46
C ALA A 80 -16.21 -24.15 7.37
N GLY A 81 -17.49 -24.14 7.01
CA GLY A 81 -18.01 -24.91 5.89
C GLY A 81 -17.68 -24.25 4.54
N LYS A 82 -18.08 -24.89 3.44
CA LYS A 82 -18.11 -24.24 2.13
C LYS A 82 -19.25 -23.21 2.10
N GLY A 83 -19.03 -22.08 1.45
CA GLY A 83 -20.01 -21.00 1.29
C GLY A 83 -19.93 -19.99 2.44
N TRP A 84 -21.00 -19.22 2.61
CA TRP A 84 -21.11 -18.22 3.66
C TRP A 84 -21.13 -18.87 5.04
N THR A 85 -20.19 -18.45 5.89
CA THR A 85 -20.11 -18.82 7.30
C THR A 85 -20.13 -17.55 8.13
N HIS A 86 -21.02 -17.49 9.11
CA HIS A 86 -21.08 -16.38 10.06
C HIS A 86 -20.05 -16.58 11.17
N LEU A 87 -19.22 -15.57 11.41
CA LEU A 87 -18.16 -15.60 12.41
C LEU A 87 -18.51 -14.61 13.53
N ASP A 88 -18.72 -15.14 14.74
CA ASP A 88 -18.73 -14.35 15.97
C ASP A 88 -17.29 -13.95 16.38
N GLY A 89 -17.13 -13.22 17.48
CA GLY A 89 -15.84 -12.71 17.94
C GLY A 89 -14.79 -13.81 18.12
N ASP A 90 -15.16 -14.96 18.68
CA ASP A 90 -14.24 -16.07 18.88
C ASP A 90 -13.87 -16.77 17.58
N ALA A 91 -14.84 -17.05 16.71
CA ALA A 91 -14.58 -17.67 15.41
C ALA A 91 -13.78 -16.74 14.48
N ALA A 92 -14.08 -15.44 14.50
CA ALA A 92 -13.32 -14.41 13.80
C ALA A 92 -11.89 -14.35 14.32
N LEU A 93 -11.70 -14.35 15.64
CA LEU A 93 -10.36 -14.28 16.23
C LEU A 93 -9.56 -15.53 15.87
N ALA A 94 -10.18 -16.70 15.91
CA ALA A 94 -9.56 -17.95 15.49
C ALA A 94 -9.15 -17.89 14.00
N PHE A 95 -10.01 -17.36 13.14
CA PHE A 95 -9.73 -17.21 11.71
C PHE A 95 -8.51 -16.32 11.43
N VAL A 96 -8.50 -15.10 11.97
CA VAL A 96 -7.45 -14.10 11.68
C VAL A 96 -6.10 -14.44 12.30
N ARG A 97 -6.10 -15.23 13.39
CA ARG A 97 -4.88 -15.74 14.04
C ARG A 97 -4.33 -17.01 13.41
N SER A 98 -5.13 -17.71 12.59
CA SER A 98 -4.72 -18.99 12.02
C SER A 98 -3.47 -18.82 11.14
N ARG A 99 -2.45 -19.63 11.47
CA ARG A 99 -1.18 -19.68 10.74
C ARG A 99 -1.12 -20.83 9.74
N ARG A 100 -1.96 -21.86 9.90
CA ARG A 100 -1.87 -23.12 9.16
C ARG A 100 -3.26 -23.61 8.73
N LEU A 101 -3.96 -22.78 7.96
CA LEU A 101 -5.25 -23.19 7.39
C LEU A 101 -5.08 -24.39 6.44
N LEU A 102 -6.00 -25.33 6.59
CA LEU A 102 -6.22 -26.47 5.74
C LEU A 102 -7.58 -26.30 5.03
N THR A 103 -7.65 -26.73 3.79
CA THR A 103 -8.87 -26.76 3.00
C THR A 103 -9.12 -28.17 2.48
N GLN A 104 -10.38 -28.60 2.50
CA GLN A 104 -10.75 -29.92 2.04
C GLN A 104 -10.83 -29.96 0.51
N GLN A 105 -10.13 -30.91 -0.11
CA GLN A 105 -10.18 -31.20 -1.54
C GLN A 105 -11.41 -32.06 -1.88
N SER A 106 -11.69 -32.23 -3.17
CA SER A 106 -12.84 -33.01 -3.66
C SER A 106 -12.77 -34.50 -3.30
N ASP A 107 -11.56 -35.02 -3.09
CA ASP A 107 -11.29 -36.39 -2.64
C ASP A 107 -11.39 -36.55 -1.09
N GLY A 108 -11.79 -35.49 -0.39
CA GLY A 108 -11.93 -35.45 1.06
C GLY A 108 -10.64 -35.16 1.82
N GLN A 109 -9.49 -35.07 1.14
CA GLN A 109 -8.20 -34.80 1.79
C GLN A 109 -8.10 -33.35 2.26
N TRP A 110 -7.55 -33.15 3.44
CA TRP A 110 -7.21 -31.82 3.95
C TRP A 110 -5.82 -31.44 3.47
N VAL A 111 -5.76 -30.50 2.54
CA VAL A 111 -4.49 -29.96 2.07
C VAL A 111 -4.33 -28.55 2.57
N ARG A 112 -3.09 -28.10 2.54
CA ARG A 112 -2.78 -26.76 2.98
C ARG A 112 -3.35 -25.68 2.05
N LEU A 113 -3.86 -24.61 2.66
CA LEU A 113 -4.18 -23.38 1.97
C LEU A 113 -2.93 -22.47 1.94
N GLY A 114 -2.40 -22.20 0.74
CA GLY A 114 -1.36 -21.17 0.53
C GLY A 114 0.12 -21.58 0.69
N VAL A 115 1.03 -20.70 1.18
CA VAL A 115 2.47 -20.79 1.60
C VAL A 115 2.69 -20.39 3.08
N TRP A 116 3.58 -21.04 3.87
CA TRP A 116 3.65 -20.87 5.36
C TRP A 116 4.28 -19.52 5.79
N ASN A 117 4.10 -18.47 5.01
CA ASN A 117 4.68 -17.16 5.30
C ASN A 117 3.65 -16.22 5.92
N ASP A 118 4.15 -15.11 6.46
CA ASP A 118 3.33 -14.12 7.14
C ASP A 118 2.43 -13.33 6.17
N LEU A 119 2.75 -13.31 4.88
CA LEU A 119 2.00 -12.58 3.85
C LEU A 119 0.55 -13.05 3.74
N GLU A 120 0.32 -14.36 3.81
CA GLU A 120 -1.04 -14.88 3.69
C GLU A 120 -1.89 -14.58 4.92
N ARG A 121 -1.27 -14.59 6.10
CA ARG A 121 -1.95 -14.18 7.33
C ARG A 121 -2.34 -12.70 7.24
N ASN A 122 -1.43 -11.85 6.77
CA ASN A 122 -1.71 -10.42 6.57
C ASN A 122 -2.82 -10.20 5.54
N SER A 123 -2.81 -10.91 4.41
CA SER A 123 -3.88 -10.82 3.40
C SER A 123 -5.25 -11.25 3.97
N ARG A 124 -5.31 -12.31 4.77
CA ARG A 124 -6.55 -12.74 5.44
C ARG A 124 -7.03 -11.73 6.48
N GLN A 125 -6.12 -11.19 7.28
CA GLN A 125 -6.43 -10.16 8.28
C GLN A 125 -7.01 -8.92 7.59
N GLN A 126 -6.36 -8.42 6.54
CA GLN A 126 -6.87 -7.30 5.75
C GLN A 126 -8.24 -7.61 5.15
N ARG A 127 -8.43 -8.76 4.51
CA ARG A 127 -9.73 -9.15 3.96
C ARG A 127 -10.81 -9.19 5.03
N PHE A 128 -10.53 -9.79 6.18
CA PHE A 128 -11.49 -9.83 7.29
C PHE A 128 -11.83 -8.41 7.78
N ILE A 129 -10.84 -7.52 7.93
CA ILE A 129 -11.07 -6.13 8.35
C ILE A 129 -11.97 -5.41 7.34
N PHE A 130 -11.76 -5.57 6.04
CA PHE A 130 -12.59 -4.93 5.01
C PHE A 130 -14.02 -5.49 4.97
N GLU A 131 -14.19 -6.81 5.09
CA GLU A 131 -15.51 -7.45 5.18
C GLU A 131 -16.26 -7.05 6.47
N ALA A 132 -15.52 -6.94 7.58
CA ALA A 132 -16.05 -6.45 8.85
C ALA A 132 -16.50 -5.00 8.73
N LEU A 133 -15.68 -4.14 8.10
CA LEU A 133 -15.98 -2.73 7.87
C LEU A 133 -17.22 -2.55 6.99
N ASP A 134 -17.30 -3.26 5.86
CA ASP A 134 -18.43 -3.19 4.94
C ASP A 134 -19.76 -3.58 5.63
N GLN A 135 -19.76 -4.73 6.32
CA GLN A 135 -20.92 -5.19 7.06
C GLN A 135 -21.27 -4.28 8.24
N ALA A 136 -20.27 -3.71 8.92
CA ALA A 136 -20.48 -2.75 9.99
C ALA A 136 -21.10 -1.46 9.48
N LEU A 137 -20.60 -0.90 8.37
CA LEU A 137 -21.13 0.31 7.74
C LEU A 137 -22.57 0.09 7.26
N GLY A 138 -22.86 -1.03 6.59
CA GLY A 138 -24.23 -1.36 6.17
C GLY A 138 -25.22 -1.45 7.34
N ARG A 139 -24.79 -2.02 8.48
CA ARG A 139 -25.60 -2.12 9.70
C ARG A 139 -25.69 -0.80 10.49
N ALA A 140 -24.63 -0.02 10.53
CA ALA A 140 -24.59 1.27 11.22
C ALA A 140 -25.42 2.33 10.49
N ALA A 141 -25.37 2.34 9.14
CA ALA A 141 -26.20 3.20 8.30
C ALA A 141 -27.70 2.94 8.50
N SER A 142 -28.07 1.69 8.78
CA SER A 142 -29.46 1.26 8.98
C SER A 142 -29.91 1.24 10.46
N ASN A 143 -29.00 1.38 11.44
CA ASN A 143 -29.33 1.29 12.86
C ASN A 143 -28.46 2.21 13.77
N PRO A 144 -29.02 3.33 14.28
CA PRO A 144 -28.32 4.26 15.17
C PRO A 144 -27.79 3.65 16.48
N ARG A 145 -28.45 2.61 17.01
CA ARG A 145 -27.98 1.92 18.24
C ARG A 145 -26.76 1.05 17.98
N THR A 146 -26.61 0.53 16.76
CA THR A 146 -25.39 -0.20 16.38
C THR A 146 -24.22 0.78 16.26
N LEU A 147 -24.43 1.94 15.64
CA LEU A 147 -23.40 2.99 15.59
C LEU A 147 -22.94 3.42 16.98
N GLN A 148 -23.87 3.67 17.91
CA GLN A 148 -23.51 4.05 19.28
C GLN A 148 -22.69 2.97 19.99
N ARG A 149 -23.11 1.70 19.92
CA ARG A 149 -22.35 0.58 20.51
C ARG A 149 -20.93 0.45 19.93
N LEU A 150 -20.77 0.73 18.63
CA LEU A 150 -19.45 0.72 17.99
C LEU A 150 -18.57 1.85 18.51
N LEU A 151 -19.12 3.06 18.62
CA LEU A 151 -18.37 4.20 19.19
C LEU A 151 -18.01 3.96 20.66
N ASP A 152 -18.91 3.37 21.45
CA ASP A 152 -18.65 3.04 22.86
C ASP A 152 -17.51 2.01 23.02
N ILE A 153 -17.49 0.97 22.17
CA ILE A 153 -16.42 -0.04 22.14
C ILE A 153 -15.12 0.56 21.63
N VAL A 154 -15.20 1.42 20.60
CA VAL A 154 -14.03 2.15 20.13
C VAL A 154 -13.44 3.01 21.26
N ALA A 155 -14.27 3.67 22.05
CA ALA A 155 -13.86 4.43 23.22
C ALA A 155 -13.29 3.59 24.38
N SER A 156 -13.82 2.39 24.63
CA SER A 156 -13.41 1.57 25.77
C SER A 156 -12.21 0.66 25.48
N ASP A 157 -12.08 0.18 24.25
CA ASP A 157 -11.21 -0.96 23.90
C ASP A 157 -9.99 -0.56 23.09
N PHE A 158 -10.00 0.64 22.51
CA PHE A 158 -8.89 1.10 21.70
C PHE A 158 -7.96 1.96 22.53
N ARG A 159 -6.67 1.69 22.36
CA ARG A 159 -5.65 2.65 22.79
C ARG A 159 -5.41 3.60 21.63
N THR A 160 -5.69 4.86 21.87
CA THR A 160 -5.47 5.92 20.90
C THR A 160 -4.25 6.74 21.29
N SER A 161 -3.55 7.29 20.29
CA SER A 161 -2.50 8.29 20.53
C SER A 161 -3.11 9.57 21.10
N ASN A 162 -2.27 10.43 21.70
CA ASN A 162 -2.68 11.76 22.15
C ASN A 162 -3.18 12.68 21.01
N THR A 163 -3.09 12.23 19.76
CA THR A 163 -3.55 12.92 18.55
C THR A 163 -4.95 12.49 18.10
N LEU A 164 -5.59 11.56 18.82
CA LEU A 164 -6.96 11.10 18.50
C LEU A 164 -7.83 11.17 19.76
N SER A 165 -8.70 12.18 19.82
CA SER A 165 -9.83 12.25 20.74
C SER A 165 -10.89 11.24 20.30
N VAL A 166 -11.06 10.16 21.07
CA VAL A 166 -11.93 9.05 20.65
C VAL A 166 -13.38 9.47 20.42
N PHE A 167 -13.86 10.47 21.16
CA PHE A 167 -15.24 10.94 21.05
C PHE A 167 -15.44 11.95 19.92
N ASP A 168 -14.61 12.99 19.84
CA ASP A 168 -14.81 14.04 18.84
C ASP A 168 -14.32 13.60 17.45
N ASP A 169 -13.07 13.13 17.38
CA ASP A 169 -12.46 12.71 16.11
C ASP A 169 -13.08 11.39 15.62
N GLY A 170 -13.42 10.47 16.53
CA GLY A 170 -14.09 9.22 16.17
C GLY A 170 -15.48 9.45 15.57
N LEU A 171 -16.23 10.42 16.11
CA LEU A 171 -17.54 10.79 15.57
C LEU A 171 -17.42 11.59 14.27
N GLU A 172 -16.43 12.48 14.15
CA GLU A 172 -16.13 13.16 12.89
C GLU A 172 -15.75 12.16 11.79
N LEU A 173 -14.87 11.20 12.10
CA LEU A 173 -14.48 10.12 11.20
C LEU A 173 -15.71 9.31 10.78
N ALA A 174 -16.53 8.87 11.73
CA ALA A 174 -17.75 8.12 11.42
C ALA A 174 -18.73 8.91 10.53
N ARG A 175 -18.86 10.22 10.73
CA ARG A 175 -19.70 11.08 9.87
C ARG A 175 -19.11 11.22 8.46
N ARG A 176 -17.80 11.45 8.36
CA ARG A 176 -17.09 11.62 7.09
C ARG A 176 -17.13 10.36 6.23
N PHE A 177 -17.06 9.20 6.88
CA PHE A 177 -17.09 7.89 6.24
C PHE A 177 -18.48 7.25 6.20
N LYS A 178 -19.53 7.94 6.65
CA LYS A 178 -20.91 7.41 6.68
C LYS A 178 -21.43 7.01 5.29
N SER A 179 -21.03 7.73 4.25
CA SER A 179 -21.42 7.47 2.86
C SER A 179 -20.41 6.64 2.10
N LEU A 180 -19.34 6.15 2.76
CA LEU A 180 -18.33 5.32 2.11
C LEU A 180 -18.95 4.00 1.66
N ASN A 181 -18.84 3.71 0.38
CA ASN A 181 -19.04 2.39 -0.17
C ASN A 181 -17.68 1.69 -0.31
N VAL A 182 -17.48 0.59 0.43
CA VAL A 182 -16.19 -0.12 0.52
C VAL A 182 -15.78 -0.81 -0.79
N ASP A 183 -16.72 -0.96 -1.73
CA ASP A 183 -16.47 -1.55 -3.05
C ASP A 183 -16.10 -0.50 -4.11
N THR A 184 -16.59 0.74 -3.99
CA THR A 184 -16.36 1.79 -4.99
C THR A 184 -15.43 2.90 -4.54
N ASP A 185 -15.43 3.22 -3.25
CA ASP A 185 -14.77 4.41 -2.72
C ASP A 185 -13.46 4.07 -2.00
N LEU A 186 -13.23 2.78 -1.73
CA LEU A 186 -12.04 2.31 -1.04
C LEU A 186 -11.05 1.67 -2.02
N GLU A 187 -9.97 2.39 -2.29
CA GLU A 187 -8.83 1.85 -3.01
C GLU A 187 -7.93 1.04 -2.07
N ARG A 188 -7.41 -0.09 -2.56
CA ARG A 188 -6.62 -1.03 -1.76
C ARG A 188 -5.27 -1.24 -2.40
N TYR A 189 -4.23 -0.91 -1.64
CA TYR A 189 -2.85 -1.03 -2.05
C TYR A 189 -2.12 -2.07 -1.22
N ALA A 190 -1.23 -2.82 -1.87
CA ALA A 190 -0.40 -3.81 -1.20
C ALA A 190 1.06 -3.62 -1.62
N LEU A 191 1.94 -3.54 -0.62
CA LEU A 191 3.37 -3.58 -0.84
C LEU A 191 3.80 -4.99 -1.26
N GLN A 192 4.67 -5.06 -2.25
CA GLN A 192 5.39 -6.26 -2.64
C GLN A 192 6.55 -6.50 -1.69
N LEU A 193 6.65 -7.71 -1.18
CA LEU A 193 7.60 -8.08 -0.13
C LEU A 193 8.41 -9.31 -0.57
N VAL A 194 9.64 -9.41 -0.11
CA VAL A 194 10.51 -10.59 -0.30
C VAL A 194 10.88 -11.22 1.03
N ASP A 195 11.00 -12.55 1.04
CA ASP A 195 11.50 -13.29 2.20
C ASP A 195 13.02 -13.04 2.34
N VAL A 196 13.44 -12.63 3.54
CA VAL A 196 14.84 -12.38 3.86
C VAL A 196 15.24 -13.08 5.15
N SER A 197 16.53 -13.38 5.28
CA SER A 197 17.11 -13.93 6.51
C SER A 197 18.31 -13.09 6.91
N VAL A 198 18.19 -12.37 8.02
CA VAL A 198 19.25 -11.53 8.59
C VAL A 198 19.63 -12.10 9.94
N ASP A 199 20.90 -12.42 10.16
CA ASP A 199 21.43 -13.03 11.40
C ASP A 199 20.65 -14.29 11.86
N GLY A 200 20.30 -15.16 10.90
CA GLY A 200 19.52 -16.37 11.17
C GLY A 200 18.05 -16.13 11.54
N LYS A 201 17.55 -14.89 11.40
CA LYS A 201 16.15 -14.54 11.64
C LYS A 201 15.45 -14.28 10.30
N ALA A 202 14.46 -15.12 10.00
CA ALA A 202 13.57 -14.89 8.87
C ALA A 202 12.71 -13.62 9.07
N GLY A 203 12.48 -12.88 8.00
CA GLY A 203 11.66 -11.68 7.94
C GLY A 203 11.17 -11.39 6.52
N LEU A 204 10.43 -10.29 6.39
CA LEU A 204 9.98 -9.75 5.11
C LEU A 204 10.60 -8.38 4.92
N GLU A 205 11.09 -8.11 3.71
CA GLU A 205 11.64 -6.82 3.31
C GLU A 205 10.79 -6.21 2.19
N ILE A 206 10.63 -4.87 2.23
CA ILE A 206 9.94 -4.13 1.18
C ILE A 206 10.86 -4.07 -0.04
N VAL A 207 10.36 -4.53 -1.17
CA VAL A 207 11.13 -4.49 -2.42
C VAL A 207 11.24 -3.05 -2.89
N GLU A 208 12.44 -2.60 -3.23
CA GLU A 208 12.63 -1.36 -3.99
C GLU A 208 12.08 -1.57 -5.41
N SER A 209 10.88 -1.06 -5.67
CA SER A 209 10.21 -1.19 -6.97
C SER A 209 9.34 0.03 -7.26
N GLU A 210 9.13 0.32 -8.55
CA GLU A 210 8.23 1.39 -8.97
C GLU A 210 6.82 1.22 -8.39
N HIS A 211 6.34 -0.02 -8.29
CA HIS A 211 5.05 -0.33 -7.68
C HIS A 211 5.01 0.09 -6.21
N ASN A 212 6.00 -0.29 -5.41
CA ASN A 212 6.01 0.04 -3.98
C ASN A 212 6.19 1.53 -3.73
N GLU A 213 7.05 2.20 -4.50
CA GLU A 213 7.17 3.67 -4.41
C GLU A 213 5.83 4.34 -4.71
N ARG A 214 5.11 3.93 -5.76
CA ARG A 214 3.79 4.47 -6.07
C ARG A 214 2.76 4.21 -4.96
N VAL A 215 2.80 3.03 -4.34
CA VAL A 215 1.94 2.71 -3.18
C VAL A 215 2.24 3.64 -2.01
N ILE A 216 3.52 3.87 -1.69
CA ILE A 216 3.92 4.73 -0.57
C ILE A 216 3.57 6.19 -0.86
N ASP A 217 3.81 6.65 -2.08
CA ASP A 217 3.53 8.01 -2.55
C ASP A 217 2.06 8.43 -2.38
N ILE A 218 1.10 7.50 -2.53
CA ILE A 218 -0.32 7.78 -2.23
C ILE A 218 -0.48 8.27 -0.79
N PHE A 219 0.23 7.66 0.16
CA PHE A 219 0.22 8.06 1.56
C PHE A 219 1.09 9.31 1.85
N ARG A 220 1.84 9.78 0.85
CA ARG A 220 2.52 11.09 0.84
C ARG A 220 1.66 12.18 0.17
N GLY A 221 0.47 11.85 -0.33
CA GLY A 221 -0.42 12.76 -1.04
C GLY A 221 -0.08 12.95 -2.52
N ILE A 222 0.64 12.01 -3.12
CA ILE A 222 0.97 11.96 -4.55
C ILE A 222 0.09 10.90 -5.20
N GLU A 223 -0.74 11.29 -6.16
CA GLU A 223 -1.68 10.38 -6.81
C GLU A 223 -0.96 9.29 -7.64
N TRP A 224 -1.66 8.20 -7.91
CA TRP A 224 -1.09 7.07 -8.66
C TRP A 224 -0.53 7.49 -10.03
N THR A 225 -1.22 8.41 -10.70
CA THR A 225 -0.89 8.91 -12.04
C THR A 225 0.01 10.13 -12.04
N ASP A 226 0.30 10.73 -10.88
CA ASP A 226 1.11 11.95 -10.83
C ASP A 226 2.52 11.71 -11.37
N VAL A 227 3.02 12.70 -12.09
CA VAL A 227 4.39 12.74 -12.59
C VAL A 227 5.23 13.61 -11.65
N THR A 228 6.17 12.97 -10.97
CA THR A 228 7.14 13.60 -10.06
C THR A 228 8.56 13.35 -10.56
N GLU A 229 9.55 14.12 -10.10
CA GLU A 229 10.92 13.99 -10.57
C GLU A 229 11.45 12.55 -10.39
N GLY A 230 11.18 11.94 -9.23
CA GLY A 230 11.58 10.55 -8.95
C GLY A 230 10.91 9.49 -9.84
N ARG A 231 9.86 9.86 -10.58
CA ARG A 231 9.17 9.01 -11.55
C ARG A 231 9.57 9.29 -12.99
N VAL A 232 10.41 10.30 -13.26
CA VAL A 232 10.88 10.66 -14.60
C VAL A 232 12.29 10.14 -14.84
N GLU A 233 12.42 9.28 -15.85
CA GLU A 233 13.69 8.76 -16.34
C GLU A 233 14.23 9.69 -17.42
N VAL A 234 15.41 10.27 -17.19
CA VAL A 234 16.04 11.23 -18.11
C VAL A 234 17.34 10.66 -18.62
N GLU A 235 17.41 10.35 -19.91
CA GLU A 235 18.67 10.01 -20.56
C GLU A 235 19.33 11.26 -21.13
N VAL A 236 20.48 11.67 -20.59
CA VAL A 236 21.20 12.85 -21.09
C VAL A 236 22.19 12.44 -22.18
N GLN A 237 21.94 12.87 -23.42
CA GLN A 237 22.75 12.56 -24.60
C GLN A 237 23.51 13.78 -25.09
N GLY A 238 24.80 13.63 -25.37
CA GLY A 238 25.63 14.65 -26.02
C GLY A 238 27.03 14.74 -25.41
N PRO A 239 27.78 15.83 -25.66
CA PRO A 239 29.15 15.95 -25.18
C PRO A 239 29.21 16.19 -23.67
N SER A 240 30.06 15.45 -22.95
CA SER A 240 30.29 15.61 -21.50
C SER A 240 29.00 15.64 -20.63
N PRO A 241 28.08 14.67 -20.79
CA PRO A 241 26.73 14.73 -20.20
C PRO A 241 26.73 14.51 -18.68
N LEU A 242 27.80 13.94 -18.12
CA LEU A 242 27.92 13.51 -16.74
C LEU A 242 27.56 14.60 -15.71
N SER A 243 28.05 15.83 -15.94
CA SER A 243 27.81 16.94 -15.01
C SER A 243 26.34 17.32 -14.93
N LEU A 244 25.65 17.33 -16.07
CA LEU A 244 24.23 17.68 -16.14
C LEU A 244 23.35 16.55 -15.59
N ALA A 245 23.63 15.29 -15.95
CA ALA A 245 22.95 14.13 -15.37
C ALA A 245 23.08 14.11 -13.83
N SER A 246 24.26 14.46 -13.29
CA SER A 246 24.47 14.59 -11.84
C SER A 246 23.60 15.68 -11.21
N ARG A 247 23.47 16.86 -11.86
CA ARG A 247 22.58 17.93 -11.39
C ARG A 247 21.10 17.53 -11.44
N LEU A 248 20.69 16.80 -12.46
CA LEU A 248 19.31 16.29 -12.58
C LEU A 248 18.99 15.25 -11.49
N ARG A 249 19.94 14.35 -11.18
CA ARG A 249 19.81 13.46 -10.01
C ARG A 249 19.68 14.24 -8.70
N GLY A 250 20.47 15.30 -8.53
CA GLY A 250 20.35 16.21 -7.39
C GLY A 250 19.01 16.97 -7.31
N ALA A 251 18.31 17.11 -8.44
CA ALA A 251 16.96 17.67 -8.51
C ALA A 251 15.85 16.61 -8.37
N GLY A 252 16.20 15.33 -8.16
CA GLY A 252 15.27 14.23 -7.93
C GLY A 252 14.98 13.34 -9.14
N PHE A 253 15.47 13.66 -10.33
CA PHE A 253 15.24 12.85 -11.53
C PHE A 253 16.04 11.54 -11.53
N LYS A 254 15.48 10.48 -12.14
CA LYS A 254 16.22 9.26 -12.47
C LYS A 254 17.04 9.48 -13.74
N ALA A 255 18.15 10.22 -13.62
CA ALA A 255 18.96 10.59 -14.78
C ALA A 255 20.13 9.63 -15.06
N THR A 256 20.23 9.18 -16.31
CA THR A 256 21.38 8.46 -16.90
C THR A 256 22.13 9.35 -17.88
N GLN A 257 23.23 8.87 -18.43
CA GLN A 257 24.02 9.63 -19.40
C GLN A 257 24.61 8.74 -20.48
N GLU A 258 24.68 9.26 -21.70
CA GLU A 258 25.30 8.63 -22.86
C GLU A 258 26.11 9.71 -23.62
N GLU A 259 27.41 9.45 -23.81
CA GLU A 259 28.26 10.38 -24.55
C GLU A 259 28.07 10.17 -26.05
N THR A 260 27.58 11.22 -26.71
CA THR A 260 27.32 11.24 -28.16
C THR A 260 27.87 12.53 -28.77
N ASP A 261 27.81 12.65 -30.09
CA ASP A 261 28.14 13.89 -30.78
C ASP A 261 27.22 15.04 -30.35
N VAL A 262 27.69 16.28 -30.55
CA VAL A 262 26.87 17.47 -30.27
C VAL A 262 25.66 17.52 -31.20
N TYR A 263 24.48 17.71 -30.62
CA TYR A 263 23.24 17.89 -31.39
C TYR A 263 23.17 19.32 -31.96
N PRO A 264 22.39 19.56 -33.03
CA PRO A 264 22.22 20.91 -33.57
C PRO A 264 21.69 21.90 -32.53
N GLU A 265 20.77 21.44 -31.67
CA GLU A 265 20.15 22.22 -30.60
C GLU A 265 19.87 21.33 -29.40
N THR A 266 19.76 21.94 -28.22
CA THR A 266 19.31 21.24 -27.01
C THR A 266 17.81 20.97 -27.11
N ARG A 267 17.38 19.72 -26.96
CA ARG A 267 16.00 19.26 -27.18
C ARG A 267 15.60 18.22 -26.13
N ILE A 268 14.31 18.15 -25.80
CA ILE A 268 13.73 17.08 -24.99
C ILE A 268 12.89 16.19 -25.91
N ARG A 269 13.28 14.92 -26.05
CA ARG A 269 12.49 13.89 -26.75
C ARG A 269 11.50 13.28 -25.77
N TYR A 270 10.24 13.12 -26.17
CA TYR A 270 9.21 12.52 -25.32
C TYR A 270 8.28 11.59 -26.08
N GLY A 271 7.77 10.57 -25.39
CA GLY A 271 6.99 9.49 -25.99
C GLY A 271 5.49 9.53 -25.72
N VAL A 272 4.83 8.43 -26.08
CA VAL A 272 3.41 8.20 -25.75
C VAL A 272 3.22 8.30 -24.25
N GLY A 273 2.43 9.27 -23.79
CA GLY A 273 2.18 9.50 -22.37
C GLY A 273 3.31 10.19 -21.60
N GLY A 274 4.33 10.72 -22.29
CA GLY A 274 5.48 11.39 -21.69
C GLY A 274 5.42 12.91 -21.70
N ASP A 275 4.30 13.51 -22.12
CA ASP A 275 4.11 14.96 -22.23
C ASP A 275 4.29 15.66 -20.87
N GLN A 276 3.70 15.13 -19.80
CA GLN A 276 3.88 15.69 -18.46
C GLN A 276 5.32 15.52 -17.93
N ALA A 277 5.99 14.42 -18.27
CA ALA A 277 7.40 14.21 -17.92
C ALA A 277 8.32 15.21 -18.63
N ALA A 278 8.04 15.49 -19.90
CA ALA A 278 8.76 16.49 -20.69
C ALA A 278 8.58 17.90 -20.11
N VAL A 279 7.33 18.26 -19.76
CA VAL A 279 7.01 19.54 -19.12
C VAL A 279 7.73 19.68 -17.78
N LEU A 280 7.71 18.64 -16.95
CA LEU A 280 8.37 18.65 -15.65
C LEU A 280 9.89 18.83 -15.78
N LEU A 281 10.52 18.12 -16.71
CA LEU A 281 11.94 18.30 -17.01
C LEU A 281 12.22 19.72 -17.50
N ALA A 282 11.46 20.20 -18.48
CA ALA A 282 11.62 21.54 -19.04
C ALA A 282 11.43 22.64 -17.99
N ALA A 283 10.51 22.47 -17.04
CA ALA A 283 10.25 23.42 -15.96
C ALA A 283 11.42 23.55 -14.98
N ARG A 284 12.28 22.52 -14.90
CA ARG A 284 13.50 22.48 -14.09
C ARG A 284 14.74 22.98 -14.82
N LEU A 285 14.63 23.33 -16.11
CA LEU A 285 15.70 23.91 -16.90
C LEU A 285 15.54 25.43 -16.99
N ARG A 286 16.63 26.17 -16.80
CA ARG A 286 16.61 27.64 -16.91
C ARG A 286 16.26 28.06 -18.34
N GLU A 287 16.95 27.50 -19.32
CA GLU A 287 16.78 27.79 -20.73
C GLU A 287 15.52 27.13 -21.29
N ASN A 288 14.87 27.78 -22.27
CA ASN A 288 13.75 27.16 -22.99
C ASN A 288 14.31 26.09 -23.93
N VAL A 289 13.83 24.86 -23.74
CA VAL A 289 14.25 23.68 -24.48
C VAL A 289 13.04 23.18 -25.26
N GLU A 290 13.20 23.01 -26.57
CA GLU A 290 12.14 22.49 -27.43
C GLU A 290 11.82 21.05 -27.06
N MET A 291 10.53 20.72 -26.95
CA MET A 291 10.05 19.37 -26.68
C MET A 291 9.55 18.76 -27.99
N ILE A 292 10.11 17.61 -28.37
CA ILE A 292 9.89 16.97 -29.67
C ILE A 292 9.35 15.55 -29.47
N PRO A 293 8.25 15.18 -30.16
CA PRO A 293 7.73 13.82 -30.17
C PRO A 293 8.76 12.78 -30.64
N ASP A 294 8.82 11.68 -29.90
CA ASP A 294 9.55 10.47 -30.23
C ASP A 294 8.68 9.23 -29.95
N PRO A 295 8.03 8.66 -30.99
CA PRO A 295 7.17 7.49 -30.84
C PRO A 295 7.88 6.21 -30.34
N SER A 296 9.22 6.19 -30.30
CA SER A 296 9.98 5.07 -29.73
C SER A 296 10.03 5.10 -28.20
N LEU A 297 9.71 6.24 -27.59
CA LEU A 297 9.61 6.42 -26.15
C LEU A 297 8.17 6.19 -25.66
N SER A 298 8.03 5.92 -24.36
CA SER A 298 6.71 5.77 -23.72
C SER A 298 6.78 6.03 -22.22
N GLY A 299 5.67 6.47 -21.64
CA GLY A 299 5.56 6.78 -20.22
C GLY A 299 6.49 7.91 -19.82
N ASN A 300 7.07 7.81 -18.62
CA ASN A 300 7.88 8.89 -18.05
C ASN A 300 9.36 8.89 -18.51
N LYS A 301 9.65 8.26 -19.66
CA LYS A 301 11.00 8.22 -20.23
C LYS A 301 11.17 9.37 -21.21
N VAL A 302 12.20 10.18 -21.00
CA VAL A 302 12.56 11.31 -21.85
C VAL A 302 14.06 11.32 -22.14
N ILE A 303 14.44 11.85 -23.30
CA ILE A 303 15.86 12.06 -23.66
C ILE A 303 16.13 13.56 -23.68
N LEU A 304 17.18 14.01 -23.02
CA LEU A 304 17.69 15.36 -23.11
C LEU A 304 18.93 15.38 -24.03
N GLU A 305 18.71 15.74 -25.28
CA GLU A 305 19.75 15.91 -26.29
C GLU A 305 20.45 17.26 -26.06
N LEU A 306 21.79 17.27 -26.03
CA LEU A 306 22.59 18.45 -25.73
C LEU A 306 23.18 19.07 -27.00
N GLY A 307 22.77 20.30 -27.27
CA GLY A 307 23.42 21.14 -28.27
C GLY A 307 24.72 21.76 -27.74
N SER A 308 25.30 22.69 -28.50
CA SER A 308 26.57 23.34 -28.13
C SER A 308 26.51 24.15 -26.82
N LYS A 309 25.30 24.48 -26.34
CA LYS A 309 25.05 25.17 -25.07
C LYS A 309 24.10 24.32 -24.21
N PRO A 310 24.64 23.51 -23.28
CA PRO A 310 23.80 22.70 -22.41
C PRO A 310 23.01 23.57 -21.42
N PRO A 311 21.79 23.15 -21.03
CA PRO A 311 20.96 23.92 -20.13
C PRO A 311 21.43 23.78 -18.68
N SER A 312 20.97 24.69 -17.83
CA SER A 312 21.20 24.71 -16.40
C SER A 312 19.98 24.22 -15.63
N VAL A 313 20.18 23.36 -14.63
CA VAL A 313 19.12 22.89 -13.72
C VAL A 313 18.86 23.94 -12.64
N THR A 314 17.59 24.21 -12.32
CA THR A 314 17.15 25.19 -11.31
C THR A 314 16.46 24.52 -10.12
N MET A 315 16.58 25.15 -8.93
CA MET A 315 15.84 24.70 -7.74
C MET A 315 14.34 25.01 -7.79
N GLY A 316 13.94 26.06 -8.51
CA GLY A 316 12.54 26.40 -8.74
C GLY A 316 12.04 25.88 -10.08
N TYR A 317 10.72 25.98 -10.28
CA TYR A 317 10.05 25.67 -11.53
C TYR A 317 9.73 26.94 -12.30
N LYS A 318 9.92 26.91 -13.61
CA LYS A 318 9.33 27.90 -14.52
C LYS A 318 8.03 27.37 -15.11
N SER A 319 7.16 28.29 -15.54
CA SER A 319 5.99 27.93 -16.35
C SER A 319 6.46 27.42 -17.71
N VAL A 320 5.91 26.30 -18.14
CA VAL A 320 6.18 25.69 -19.45
C VAL A 320 4.85 25.38 -20.11
N GLU A 321 4.70 25.75 -21.37
CA GLU A 321 3.55 25.38 -22.18
C GLU A 321 3.63 23.89 -22.53
N PRO A 322 2.57 23.10 -22.29
CA PRO A 322 2.60 21.67 -22.58
C PRO A 322 2.74 21.41 -24.08
N PRO A 323 3.54 20.40 -24.48
CA PRO A 323 3.67 20.04 -25.87
C PRO A 323 2.44 19.25 -26.36
N GLU A 324 2.33 19.02 -27.66
CA GLU A 324 1.23 18.20 -28.20
C GLU A 324 1.30 16.75 -27.65
N PRO A 325 0.22 16.22 -27.08
CA PRO A 325 0.21 14.85 -26.59
C PRO A 325 0.33 13.84 -27.74
N ILE A 326 1.20 12.84 -27.57
CA ILE A 326 1.21 11.66 -28.45
C ILE A 326 0.13 10.71 -27.90
N ALA A 327 -0.99 10.57 -28.63
CA ALA A 327 -2.16 9.83 -28.16
C ALA A 327 -1.89 8.36 -27.76
N ASN A 328 -2.75 7.84 -26.86
CA ASN A 328 -2.83 6.50 -26.26
C ASN A 328 -1.94 6.21 -25.03
N ASN A 329 -2.24 6.84 -23.89
CA ASN A 329 -2.03 6.17 -22.62
C ASN A 329 -3.27 5.35 -22.27
N ALA A 330 -3.20 4.03 -22.40
CA ALA A 330 -4.03 3.18 -21.56
C ALA A 330 -3.60 3.51 -20.13
N ALA A 331 -4.44 4.25 -19.39
CA ALA A 331 -4.15 4.67 -18.02
C ALA A 331 -3.57 3.46 -17.27
N GLN A 332 -2.39 3.62 -16.69
CA GLN A 332 -1.80 2.60 -15.83
C GLN A 332 -2.80 2.36 -14.70
N LYS A 333 -3.56 1.28 -14.82
CA LYS A 333 -4.55 0.92 -13.82
C LYS A 333 -3.80 0.52 -12.57
N THR A 334 -4.29 1.00 -11.44
CA THR A 334 -3.89 0.51 -10.13
C THR A 334 -3.99 -1.02 -10.13
N PRO A 335 -2.90 -1.74 -9.77
CA PRO A 335 -2.93 -3.19 -9.69
C PRO A 335 -4.04 -3.61 -8.72
N PRO A 336 -4.86 -4.60 -9.06
CA PRO A 336 -5.88 -5.07 -8.15
C PRO A 336 -5.22 -5.60 -6.86
N PRO A 337 -5.86 -5.42 -5.70
CA PRO A 337 -5.34 -5.96 -4.45
C PRO A 337 -5.13 -7.48 -4.57
N PRO A 338 -4.12 -8.04 -3.89
CA PRO A 338 -3.83 -9.48 -3.97
C PRO A 338 -5.04 -10.30 -3.53
N ARG A 339 -5.44 -11.28 -4.35
CA ARG A 339 -6.55 -12.20 -4.05
C ARG A 339 -6.27 -12.97 -2.77
N THR A 340 -7.22 -12.98 -1.85
CA THR A 340 -7.15 -13.82 -0.65
C THR A 340 -7.47 -15.27 -0.99
N LEU A 341 -6.51 -16.17 -0.84
CA LEU A 341 -6.71 -17.60 -1.13
C LEU A 341 -7.78 -18.21 -0.22
N GLY A 342 -8.67 -19.01 -0.81
CA GLY A 342 -9.67 -19.81 -0.08
C GLY A 342 -10.95 -19.08 0.33
N VAL A 343 -10.97 -17.75 0.25
CA VAL A 343 -12.19 -16.92 0.41
C VAL A 343 -12.84 -16.75 -0.96
N CYS A 344 -14.16 -16.66 -1.02
CA CYS A 344 -14.86 -16.35 -2.26
C CYS A 344 -14.38 -14.99 -2.80
N GLY A 345 -14.09 -14.97 -4.09
CA GLY A 345 -13.67 -13.78 -4.83
C GLY A 345 -14.86 -13.20 -5.54
#